data_AF-A0A5B7ST90-F1
#
_entry.id   AF-A0A5B7ST90-F1
#
_cell.length_a   1.000
_cell.length_b   1.000
_cell.length_c   1.000
_cell.angle_alpha   90.00
_cell.angle_beta   90.00
_cell.angle_gamma   90.00
#
_symmetry.space_group_name_H-M   'P 1'
#
loop_
_entity.id
_entity.type
_entity.pdbx_description
1 polymer ?
#
loop_
_entity_poly.entity_id
_entity_poly.type
_entity_poly.pdbx_seq_one_letter_code
_entity_poly.pdbx_strand_id
1 'polypeptide(L)'
;MIPKIREAFNANFKEEFYQDLLDHVVKELKEPTAFRISETPVFISKEIKAAVFSACDAIIEQLWQIDFADIRDTFVPKEMQSPLPMGKPDFLAIDFGLCDDGKGGITPQLIELQAFPTLFFYQPFLGEAFIKAYPNMPKEGFHYYFSGLNKQGYHAAVSKVILNGYNPENVILLEVFPEKQKTRIDFWATQKALGIEVVCMTKVIKEGKKLFYEKDGRKIPIHRIYNRVIFDELERIENLQTSFTLSDDLEVEWCTHPDWFFVISKCIMPLLKHKNVPASYYLNNFPSDLNLSNYVLKPLFSFAGQGINLHPTKEILDGIEDKQNYILQQKVAYKPLVKTNTAKNSKVELRMLYIWSEEENRLKPVINLTRMSKGEMINVSHQVDETWIGSSISFFEE
;
A
#
# COMPACT_ATOMS: atom_id res chain seq x y z
N MET A 1 4.72 7.45 -19.99
CA MET A 1 5.15 8.81 -19.60
C MET A 1 4.86 9.74 -20.74
N ILE A 2 4.58 11.00 -20.44
CA ILE A 2 4.36 12.04 -21.43
C ILE A 2 5.69 12.77 -21.67
N PRO A 3 6.40 12.58 -22.80
CA PRO A 3 7.77 13.06 -22.98
C PRO A 3 7.90 14.57 -22.80
N LYS A 4 6.99 15.35 -23.41
CA LYS A 4 6.98 16.81 -23.34
C LYS A 4 6.89 17.32 -21.90
N ILE A 5 6.00 16.74 -21.09
CA ILE A 5 5.84 17.13 -19.68
C ILE A 5 7.07 16.73 -18.86
N ARG A 6 7.59 15.52 -19.08
CA ARG A 6 8.79 15.06 -18.38
C ARG A 6 10.00 15.95 -18.67
N GLU A 7 10.23 16.26 -19.95
CA GLU A 7 11.33 17.11 -20.40
C GLU A 7 11.18 18.55 -19.88
N ALA A 8 9.98 19.11 -19.92
CA ALA A 8 9.70 20.43 -19.35
C ALA A 8 9.97 20.49 -17.83
N PHE A 9 9.54 19.48 -17.06
CA PHE A 9 9.83 19.43 -15.63
C PHE A 9 11.34 19.32 -15.38
N ASN A 10 12.05 18.45 -16.09
CA ASN A 10 13.49 18.25 -15.88
C ASN A 10 14.31 19.50 -16.21
N ALA A 11 13.95 20.20 -17.29
CA ALA A 11 14.61 21.44 -17.70
C ALA A 11 14.43 22.58 -16.70
N ASN A 12 13.35 22.54 -15.91
CA ASN A 12 13.04 23.56 -14.91
C ASN A 12 13.23 23.10 -13.47
N PHE A 13 13.71 21.87 -13.23
CA PHE A 13 13.98 21.35 -11.90
C PHE A 13 15.09 22.17 -11.24
N LYS A 14 14.89 22.50 -9.97
CA LYS A 14 15.89 23.13 -9.11
C LYS A 14 15.84 22.49 -7.72
N GLU A 15 17.00 22.39 -7.09
CA GLU A 15 17.13 21.82 -5.74
C GLU A 15 16.30 22.59 -4.72
N GLU A 16 16.14 23.91 -4.89
CA GLU A 16 15.31 24.77 -4.03
C GLU A 16 13.85 24.27 -3.94
N PHE A 17 13.27 23.79 -5.05
CA PHE A 17 11.90 23.27 -5.06
C PHE A 17 11.77 21.95 -4.29
N TYR A 18 12.80 21.12 -4.34
CA TYR A 18 12.82 19.88 -3.56
C TYR A 18 12.99 20.18 -2.07
N GLN A 19 13.86 21.13 -1.70
CA GLN A 19 14.00 21.55 -0.32
C GLN A 19 12.71 22.16 0.23
N ASP A 20 12.02 22.99 -0.55
CA ASP A 20 10.71 23.57 -0.19
C ASP A 20 9.65 22.48 0.06
N LEU A 21 9.66 21.40 -0.73
CA LEU A 21 8.80 20.23 -0.52
C LEU A 21 9.09 19.57 0.83
N LEU A 22 10.36 19.30 1.13
CA LEU A 22 10.77 18.67 2.39
C LEU A 22 10.42 19.54 3.60
N ASP A 23 10.72 20.85 3.53
CA ASP A 23 10.44 21.80 4.60
C ASP A 23 8.92 21.95 4.82
N HIS A 24 8.12 21.89 3.75
CA HIS A 24 6.68 21.91 3.85
C HIS A 24 6.13 20.68 4.61
N VAL A 25 6.67 19.50 4.35
CA VAL A 25 6.31 18.26 5.08
C VAL A 25 6.61 18.42 6.57
N VAL A 26 7.82 18.85 6.93
CA VAL A 26 8.24 19.06 8.32
C VAL A 26 7.35 20.09 9.00
N LYS A 27 7.05 21.21 8.32
CA LYS A 27 6.20 22.27 8.88
C LYS A 27 4.77 21.79 9.17
N GLU A 28 4.16 21.06 8.25
CA GLU A 28 2.74 20.71 8.33
C GLU A 28 2.45 19.48 9.17
N LEU A 29 3.39 18.54 9.23
CA LEU A 29 3.27 17.26 9.94
C LEU A 29 4.23 17.15 11.13
N LYS A 30 4.95 18.23 11.45
CA LYS A 30 5.83 18.42 12.62
C LYS A 30 7.08 17.52 12.65
N GLU A 31 7.29 16.69 11.64
CA GLU A 31 8.50 15.87 11.50
C GLU A 31 8.78 15.52 10.03
N PRO A 32 10.03 15.11 9.70
CA PRO A 32 10.35 14.59 8.37
C PRO A 32 9.83 13.15 8.18
N THR A 33 9.77 12.71 6.93
CA THR A 33 9.50 11.31 6.61
C THR A 33 10.68 10.41 7.00
N ALA A 34 10.38 9.20 7.47
CA ALA A 34 11.40 8.15 7.71
C ALA A 34 11.76 7.37 6.43
N PHE A 35 11.29 7.83 5.28
CA PHE A 35 11.61 7.33 3.95
C PHE A 35 11.90 8.51 3.02
N ARG A 36 12.65 8.26 1.95
CA ARG A 36 12.95 9.29 0.95
C ARG A 36 11.70 9.68 0.17
N ILE A 37 11.43 10.98 0.08
CA ILE A 37 10.49 11.54 -0.90
C ILE A 37 11.24 11.73 -2.21
N SER A 38 10.64 11.35 -3.33
CA SER A 38 11.24 11.58 -4.64
C SER A 38 11.18 13.05 -5.01
N GLU A 39 12.21 13.51 -5.70
CA GLU A 39 12.39 14.87 -6.20
C GLU A 39 11.41 15.21 -7.34
N THR A 40 10.61 14.24 -7.77
CA THR A 40 9.65 14.42 -8.84
C THR A 40 8.40 13.58 -8.63
N PRO A 41 7.22 14.09 -9.05
CA PRO A 41 6.07 13.26 -9.31
C PRO A 41 6.23 12.50 -10.64
N VAL A 42 5.32 11.55 -10.86
CA VAL A 42 5.22 10.80 -12.11
C VAL A 42 4.01 11.26 -12.92
N PHE A 43 4.15 11.35 -14.24
CA PHE A 43 3.08 11.81 -15.14
C PHE A 43 2.59 10.67 -16.03
N ILE A 44 1.38 10.21 -15.77
CA ILE A 44 0.76 9.05 -16.40
C ILE A 44 -0.12 9.52 -17.56
N SER A 45 0.12 9.00 -18.77
CA SER A 45 -0.67 9.34 -19.96
C SER A 45 -2.02 8.61 -19.96
N LYS A 46 -2.95 9.07 -20.80
CA LYS A 46 -4.27 8.45 -20.97
C LYS A 46 -4.19 6.96 -21.31
N GLU A 47 -3.24 6.55 -22.12
CA GLU A 47 -3.08 5.16 -22.56
C GLU A 47 -2.66 4.26 -21.39
N ILE A 48 -1.69 4.71 -20.58
CA ILE A 48 -1.25 3.96 -19.39
C ILE A 48 -2.36 3.94 -18.35
N LYS A 49 -3.06 5.05 -18.14
CA LYS A 49 -4.24 5.15 -17.27
C LYS A 49 -5.29 4.09 -17.66
N ALA A 50 -5.70 4.05 -18.93
CA ALA A 50 -6.69 3.09 -19.41
C ALA A 50 -6.24 1.63 -19.18
N ALA A 51 -4.97 1.32 -19.43
CA ALA A 51 -4.43 -0.02 -19.19
C ALA A 51 -4.41 -0.40 -17.69
N VAL A 52 -4.06 0.54 -16.80
CA VAL A 52 -4.03 0.32 -15.35
C VAL A 52 -5.44 0.10 -14.82
N PHE A 53 -6.41 0.95 -15.18
CA PHE A 53 -7.80 0.81 -14.73
C PHE A 53 -8.44 -0.46 -15.28
N SER A 54 -8.23 -0.79 -16.57
CA SER A 54 -8.71 -2.05 -17.14
C SER A 54 -8.15 -3.28 -16.41
N ALA A 55 -6.88 -3.26 -16.02
CA ALA A 55 -6.30 -4.34 -15.21
C ALA A 55 -6.89 -4.39 -13.80
N CYS A 56 -7.10 -3.23 -13.16
CA CYS A 56 -7.76 -3.17 -11.85
C CYS A 56 -9.17 -3.75 -11.88
N ASP A 57 -9.99 -3.34 -12.86
CA ASP A 57 -11.38 -3.79 -13.00
C ASP A 57 -11.43 -5.32 -13.18
N ALA A 58 -10.59 -5.87 -14.06
CA ALA A 58 -10.48 -7.31 -14.27
C ALA A 58 -10.02 -8.09 -13.03
N ILE A 59 -9.16 -7.50 -12.19
CA ILE A 59 -8.74 -8.11 -10.92
C ILE A 59 -9.89 -8.08 -9.92
N ILE A 60 -10.55 -6.93 -9.75
CA ILE A 60 -11.65 -6.75 -8.80
C ILE A 60 -12.84 -7.65 -9.15
N GLU A 61 -13.18 -7.80 -10.42
CA GLU A 61 -14.21 -8.76 -10.87
C GLU A 61 -13.91 -10.19 -10.42
N GLN A 62 -12.64 -10.62 -10.53
CA GLN A 62 -12.20 -11.94 -10.09
C GLN A 62 -12.21 -12.09 -8.56
N LEU A 63 -11.88 -11.03 -7.81
CA LEU A 63 -11.94 -11.06 -6.35
C LEU A 63 -13.33 -11.47 -5.84
N TRP A 64 -14.39 -11.06 -6.51
CA TRP A 64 -15.76 -11.42 -6.14
C TRP A 64 -16.17 -12.85 -6.49
N GLN A 65 -15.33 -13.59 -7.22
CA GLN A 65 -15.50 -15.01 -7.49
C GLN A 65 -14.71 -15.89 -6.53
N ILE A 66 -13.84 -15.31 -5.69
CA ILE A 66 -13.03 -16.04 -4.72
C ILE A 66 -13.84 -16.26 -3.44
N ASP A 67 -13.82 -17.49 -2.94
CA ASP A 67 -14.32 -17.80 -1.60
C ASP A 67 -13.30 -17.37 -0.54
N PHE A 68 -13.46 -16.16 -0.01
CA PHE A 68 -12.56 -15.64 1.02
C PHE A 68 -12.62 -16.40 2.35
N ALA A 69 -13.69 -17.15 2.63
CA ALA A 69 -13.73 -17.99 3.82
C ALA A 69 -12.79 -19.19 3.65
N ASP A 70 -12.79 -19.81 2.46
CA ASP A 70 -11.86 -20.89 2.12
C ASP A 70 -10.39 -20.42 2.10
N ILE A 71 -10.12 -19.24 1.51
CA ILE A 71 -8.78 -18.62 1.57
C ILE A 71 -8.35 -18.40 3.01
N ARG A 72 -9.22 -17.83 3.84
CA ARG A 72 -8.94 -17.58 5.25
C ARG A 72 -8.64 -18.88 6.00
N ASP A 73 -9.44 -19.91 5.77
CA ASP A 73 -9.29 -21.20 6.43
C ASP A 73 -8.07 -22.00 5.96
N THR A 74 -7.65 -21.82 4.72
CA THR A 74 -6.46 -22.46 4.15
C THR A 74 -5.18 -21.78 4.61
N PHE A 75 -5.16 -20.44 4.62
CA PHE A 75 -3.92 -19.66 4.72
C PHE A 75 -3.71 -18.96 6.06
N VAL A 76 -4.77 -18.74 6.87
CA VAL A 76 -4.64 -18.05 8.16
C VAL A 76 -4.69 -19.07 9.31
N PRO A 77 -3.64 -19.17 10.14
CA PRO A 77 -3.65 -20.04 11.32
C PRO A 77 -4.87 -19.77 12.21
N LYS A 78 -5.52 -20.83 12.70
CA LYS A 78 -6.81 -20.73 13.43
C LYS A 78 -6.71 -19.90 14.71
N GLU A 79 -5.54 -19.84 15.32
CA GLU A 79 -5.22 -19.04 16.50
C GLU A 79 -5.02 -17.54 16.21
N MET A 80 -4.73 -17.19 14.95
CA MET A 80 -4.60 -15.80 14.47
C MET A 80 -5.91 -15.26 13.90
N GLN A 81 -6.84 -16.14 13.55
CA GLN A 81 -8.14 -15.78 13.01
C GLN A 81 -8.96 -14.98 14.01
N SER A 82 -9.33 -13.74 13.65
CA SER A 82 -10.23 -12.96 14.50
C SER A 82 -11.65 -13.56 14.49
N PRO A 83 -12.30 -13.71 15.65
CA PRO A 83 -13.67 -14.25 15.71
C PRO A 83 -14.72 -13.24 15.27
N LEU A 84 -14.35 -11.98 15.06
CA LEU A 84 -15.25 -10.92 14.61
C LEU A 84 -15.59 -11.08 13.11
N PRO A 85 -16.75 -10.57 12.67
CA PRO A 85 -17.10 -10.60 11.26
C PRO A 85 -16.09 -9.82 10.40
N MET A 86 -15.47 -10.51 9.43
CA MET A 86 -14.51 -9.89 8.51
C MET A 86 -15.14 -8.87 7.55
N GLY A 87 -16.43 -9.04 7.23
CA GLY A 87 -17.17 -8.10 6.38
C GLY A 87 -16.63 -8.01 4.95
N LYS A 88 -16.71 -6.81 4.36
CA LYS A 88 -16.06 -6.44 3.10
C LYS A 88 -14.74 -5.72 3.42
N PRO A 89 -13.74 -5.76 2.53
CA PRO A 89 -12.48 -5.06 2.80
C PRO A 89 -12.68 -3.55 2.76
N ASP A 90 -12.42 -2.84 3.85
CA ASP A 90 -12.53 -1.37 3.92
C ASP A 90 -11.66 -0.67 2.86
N PHE A 91 -10.51 -1.27 2.57
CA PHE A 91 -9.50 -0.74 1.67
C PHE A 91 -8.91 -1.83 0.77
N LEU A 92 -8.44 -1.43 -0.41
CA LEU A 92 -7.66 -2.29 -1.31
C LEU A 92 -6.52 -1.49 -1.95
N ALA A 93 -5.34 -2.10 -2.04
CA ALA A 93 -4.23 -1.66 -2.87
C ALA A 93 -3.98 -2.67 -3.99
N ILE A 94 -3.70 -2.17 -5.19
CA ILE A 94 -3.23 -2.97 -6.32
C ILE A 94 -1.95 -2.31 -6.85
N ASP A 95 -0.85 -3.05 -6.84
CA ASP A 95 0.48 -2.55 -7.21
C ASP A 95 0.89 -3.03 -8.59
N PHE A 96 1.21 -2.09 -9.47
CA PHE A 96 1.69 -2.36 -10.81
C PHE A 96 3.12 -1.88 -11.01
N GLY A 97 3.96 -2.75 -11.53
CA GLY A 97 5.19 -2.35 -12.18
C GLY A 97 4.87 -1.82 -13.57
N LEU A 98 5.43 -0.67 -13.92
CA LEU A 98 5.34 -0.16 -15.29
C LEU A 98 6.47 -0.78 -16.11
N CYS A 99 6.09 -1.73 -16.96
CA CYS A 99 7.00 -2.64 -17.65
C CYS A 99 7.09 -2.37 -19.15
N ASP A 100 8.13 -2.89 -19.78
CA ASP A 100 8.22 -2.94 -21.24
C ASP A 100 7.22 -3.98 -21.77
N ASP A 101 6.50 -3.63 -22.84
CA ASP A 101 5.53 -4.53 -23.49
C ASP A 101 6.15 -5.44 -24.56
N GLY A 102 7.48 -5.35 -24.74
CA GLY A 102 8.24 -6.08 -25.76
C GLY A 102 8.13 -5.47 -27.17
N LYS A 103 7.37 -4.38 -27.32
CA LYS A 103 7.12 -3.65 -28.58
C LYS A 103 7.54 -2.19 -28.50
N GLY A 104 8.24 -1.80 -27.42
CA GLY A 104 8.70 -0.43 -27.18
C GLY A 104 7.69 0.45 -26.42
N GLY A 105 6.49 -0.05 -26.11
CA GLY A 105 5.48 0.62 -25.29
C GLY A 105 5.65 0.38 -23.78
N ILE A 106 4.61 0.69 -23.02
CA ILE A 106 4.54 0.51 -21.57
C ILE A 106 3.28 -0.29 -21.23
N THR A 107 3.43 -1.33 -20.42
CA THR A 107 2.30 -2.12 -19.90
C THR A 107 2.39 -2.23 -18.37
N PRO A 108 1.28 -2.08 -17.63
CA PRO A 108 1.28 -2.39 -16.21
C PRO A 108 1.37 -3.91 -16.01
N GLN A 109 2.11 -4.36 -14.99
CA GLN A 109 2.15 -5.77 -14.57
C GLN A 109 1.99 -5.84 -13.06
N LEU A 110 1.04 -6.66 -12.61
CA LEU A 110 0.72 -6.81 -11.19
C LEU A 110 1.92 -7.35 -10.41
N ILE A 111 2.26 -6.67 -9.33
CA ILE A 111 3.37 -7.00 -8.42
C ILE A 111 2.85 -7.59 -7.13
N GLU A 112 1.81 -6.96 -6.59
CA GLU A 112 1.19 -7.28 -5.31
C GLU A 112 -0.23 -6.69 -5.27
N LEU A 113 -1.11 -7.28 -4.46
CA LEU A 113 -2.34 -6.65 -4.02
C LEU A 113 -2.53 -6.92 -2.52
N GLN A 114 -3.21 -6.01 -1.84
CA GLN A 114 -3.42 -6.13 -0.40
C GLN A 114 -4.71 -5.43 0.05
N ALA A 115 -5.53 -6.07 0.87
CA ALA A 115 -6.69 -5.45 1.53
C ALA A 115 -6.37 -4.86 2.92
N PHE A 116 -5.09 -4.60 3.20
CA PHE A 116 -4.65 -3.90 4.40
C PHE A 116 -3.65 -2.77 4.07
N PRO A 117 -3.97 -1.89 3.09
CA PRO A 117 -3.06 -0.82 2.69
C PRO A 117 -3.13 0.38 3.62
N THR A 118 -2.18 1.29 3.43
CA THR A 118 -1.94 2.45 4.29
C THR A 118 -1.67 3.70 3.46
N LEU A 119 -1.40 4.86 4.09
CA LEU A 119 -1.01 6.11 3.44
C LEU A 119 -2.17 6.93 2.83
N PHE A 120 -3.42 6.70 3.26
CA PHE A 120 -4.60 7.39 2.72
C PHE A 120 -4.65 8.89 3.03
N PHE A 121 -4.05 9.39 4.11
CA PHE A 121 -4.03 10.84 4.37
C PHE A 121 -2.68 11.48 4.06
N TYR A 122 -1.60 10.69 4.03
CA TYR A 122 -0.32 11.17 3.54
C TYR A 122 -0.30 11.42 2.02
N GLN A 123 -0.90 10.56 1.19
CA GLN A 123 -0.87 10.77 -0.27
C GLN A 123 -1.55 12.04 -0.78
N PRO A 124 -2.78 12.41 -0.35
CA PRO A 124 -3.37 13.67 -0.78
C PRO A 124 -2.54 14.88 -0.33
N PHE A 125 -1.96 14.80 0.87
CA PHE A 125 -1.03 15.82 1.38
C PHE A 125 0.21 15.96 0.47
N LEU A 126 0.83 14.84 0.09
CA LEU A 126 2.01 14.84 -0.78
C LEU A 126 1.70 15.41 -2.18
N GLY A 127 0.54 15.08 -2.75
CA GLY A 127 0.08 15.65 -4.02
C GLY A 127 -0.04 17.18 -3.99
N GLU A 128 -0.64 17.71 -2.93
CA GLU A 128 -0.72 19.16 -2.72
C GLU A 128 0.66 19.80 -2.51
N ALA A 129 1.53 19.12 -1.76
CA ALA A 129 2.88 19.58 -1.50
C ALA A 129 3.71 19.70 -2.79
N PHE A 130 3.58 18.74 -3.73
CA PHE A 130 4.22 18.83 -5.04
C PHE A 130 3.68 20.01 -5.86
N ILE A 131 2.36 20.20 -5.94
CA ILE A 131 1.77 21.34 -6.67
C ILE A 131 2.30 22.67 -6.11
N LYS A 132 2.40 22.76 -4.78
CA LYS A 132 2.85 23.98 -4.11
C LYS A 132 4.34 24.26 -4.32
N ALA A 133 5.19 23.24 -4.22
CA ALA A 133 6.64 23.40 -4.28
C ALA A 133 7.17 23.56 -5.72
N TYR A 134 6.48 23.01 -6.72
CA TYR A 134 6.96 22.99 -8.11
C TYR A 134 6.10 23.88 -9.01
N PRO A 135 6.53 25.12 -9.34
CA PRO A 135 5.72 26.08 -10.08
C PRO A 135 5.41 25.68 -11.53
N ASN A 136 6.19 24.74 -12.09
CA ASN A 136 6.09 24.27 -13.47
C ASN A 136 5.29 22.96 -13.60
N MET A 137 4.60 22.54 -12.54
CA MET A 137 3.62 21.45 -12.64
C MET A 137 2.51 21.82 -13.64
N PRO A 138 2.02 20.86 -14.44
CA PRO A 138 0.84 21.09 -15.27
C PRO A 138 -0.33 21.58 -14.41
N LYS A 139 -0.92 22.73 -14.76
CA LYS A 139 -2.01 23.35 -13.99
C LYS A 139 -3.39 22.80 -14.33
N GLU A 140 -3.54 22.25 -15.53
CA GLU A 140 -4.82 21.76 -16.08
C GLU A 140 -4.62 20.41 -16.75
N GLY A 141 -5.68 19.61 -16.84
CA GLY A 141 -5.67 18.31 -17.52
C GLY A 141 -4.92 17.19 -16.79
N PHE A 142 -4.59 17.38 -15.50
CA PHE A 142 -3.93 16.37 -14.67
C PHE A 142 -4.55 16.29 -13.28
N HIS A 143 -4.78 15.07 -12.80
CA HIS A 143 -5.32 14.80 -11.46
C HIS A 143 -4.65 13.59 -10.80
N TYR A 144 -4.68 13.54 -9.47
CA TYR A 144 -4.25 12.39 -8.68
C TYR A 144 -5.37 11.79 -7.82
N TYR A 145 -6.52 12.47 -7.73
CA TYR A 145 -7.76 11.92 -7.21
C TYR A 145 -8.53 11.19 -8.30
N PHE A 146 -9.24 10.13 -7.92
CA PHE A 146 -10.02 9.32 -8.84
C PHE A 146 -11.52 9.38 -8.54
N SER A 147 -12.32 8.75 -9.40
CA SER A 147 -13.77 8.65 -9.26
C SER A 147 -14.49 10.00 -9.15
N GLY A 148 -13.98 11.01 -9.85
CA GLY A 148 -14.54 12.38 -9.83
C GLY A 148 -14.37 13.11 -8.49
N LEU A 149 -13.55 12.58 -7.58
CA LEU A 149 -13.30 13.19 -6.29
C LEU A 149 -12.38 14.41 -6.45
N ASN A 150 -12.69 15.45 -5.68
CA ASN A 150 -11.76 16.52 -5.37
C ASN A 150 -11.26 16.35 -3.92
N LYS A 151 -10.45 17.30 -3.41
CA LYS A 151 -9.95 17.27 -2.02
C LYS A 151 -11.05 17.04 -0.98
N GLN A 152 -12.16 17.78 -1.07
CA GLN A 152 -13.25 17.71 -0.10
C GLN A 152 -14.00 16.39 -0.21
N GLY A 153 -14.32 15.95 -1.43
CA GLY A 153 -14.98 14.67 -1.69
C GLY A 153 -14.12 13.48 -1.26
N TYR A 154 -12.81 13.53 -1.50
CA TYR A 154 -11.87 12.52 -1.03
C TYR A 154 -11.86 12.44 0.50
N HIS A 155 -11.68 13.59 1.16
CA HIS A 155 -11.67 13.66 2.62
C HIS A 155 -12.96 13.09 3.21
N ALA A 156 -14.13 13.48 2.70
CA ALA A 156 -15.42 12.97 3.14
C ALA A 156 -15.54 11.44 2.94
N ALA A 157 -15.15 10.94 1.76
CA ALA A 157 -15.26 9.52 1.42
C ALA A 157 -14.37 8.63 2.31
N VAL A 158 -13.10 8.99 2.50
CA VAL A 158 -12.18 8.23 3.35
C VAL A 158 -12.53 8.37 4.84
N SER A 159 -12.94 9.57 5.28
CA SER A 159 -13.39 9.79 6.66
C SER A 159 -14.61 8.93 7.00
N LYS A 160 -15.55 8.79 6.05
CA LYS A 160 -16.74 7.95 6.23
C LYS A 160 -16.36 6.49 6.49
N VAL A 161 -15.39 5.94 5.76
CA VAL A 161 -14.93 4.56 5.95
C VAL A 161 -14.23 4.37 7.31
N ILE A 162 -13.35 5.30 7.68
CA ILE A 162 -12.58 5.18 8.92
C ILE A 162 -13.45 5.43 10.16
N LEU A 163 -14.31 6.45 10.13
CA LEU A 163 -15.13 6.81 11.29
C LEU A 163 -16.41 5.99 11.39
N ASN A 164 -16.99 5.57 10.26
CA ASN A 164 -18.28 4.85 10.18
C ASN A 164 -19.39 5.46 11.07
N GLY A 165 -19.46 6.79 11.15
CA GLY A 165 -20.44 7.52 11.97
C GLY A 165 -20.17 7.55 13.48
N TYR A 166 -19.11 6.90 13.96
CA TYR A 166 -18.68 7.01 15.36
C TYR A 166 -18.09 8.39 15.66
N ASN A 167 -18.19 8.79 16.93
CA ASN A 167 -17.50 9.98 17.43
C ASN A 167 -15.98 9.75 17.32
N PRO A 168 -15.20 10.67 16.72
CA PRO A 168 -13.74 10.56 16.64
C PRO A 168 -13.03 10.28 17.98
N GLU A 169 -13.59 10.70 19.12
CA GLU A 169 -13.04 10.38 20.44
C GLU A 169 -13.10 8.87 20.77
N ASN A 170 -13.99 8.10 20.12
CA ASN A 170 -14.12 6.65 20.29
C ASN A 170 -13.53 5.85 19.12
N VAL A 171 -12.87 6.52 18.18
CA VAL A 171 -12.15 5.90 17.06
C VAL A 171 -10.66 6.13 17.28
N ILE A 172 -9.86 5.07 17.23
CA ILE A 172 -8.40 5.19 17.37
C ILE A 172 -7.69 4.68 16.13
N LEU A 173 -6.52 5.23 15.81
CA LEU A 173 -5.53 4.58 14.96
C LEU A 173 -4.63 3.74 15.86
N LEU A 174 -4.74 2.42 15.75
CA LEU A 174 -4.00 1.47 16.57
C LEU A 174 -2.72 1.03 15.83
N GLU A 175 -1.58 1.13 16.51
CA GLU A 175 -0.29 0.67 16.01
C GLU A 175 0.59 0.17 17.17
N VAL A 176 1.60 -0.67 16.92
CA VAL A 176 2.63 -1.02 17.89
C VAL A 176 3.81 -0.04 17.77
N PHE A 177 4.17 0.61 18.88
CA PHE A 177 5.19 1.67 18.93
C PHE A 177 5.09 2.68 17.76
N PRO A 178 3.98 3.44 17.66
CA PRO A 178 3.68 4.29 16.50
C PRO A 178 4.83 5.22 16.10
N GLU A 179 5.57 5.76 17.07
CA GLU A 179 6.72 6.64 16.88
C GLU A 179 7.92 5.99 16.17
N LYS A 180 8.03 4.66 16.21
CA LYS A 180 9.11 3.90 15.56
C LYS A 180 8.78 3.52 14.12
N GLN A 181 7.52 3.63 13.71
CA GLN A 181 7.08 3.18 12.40
C GLN A 181 7.62 4.08 11.29
N LYS A 182 8.02 3.47 10.17
CA LYS A 182 8.51 4.22 9.00
C LYS A 182 7.41 5.05 8.33
N THR A 183 6.16 4.59 8.42
CA THR A 183 5.00 5.24 7.80
C THR A 183 4.27 6.20 8.74
N ARG A 184 4.83 6.50 9.92
CA ARG A 184 4.19 7.31 10.96
C ARG A 184 3.74 8.71 10.53
N ILE A 185 4.34 9.25 9.47
CA ILE A 185 3.91 10.50 8.85
C ILE A 185 2.42 10.48 8.45
N ASP A 186 1.91 9.31 8.08
CA ASP A 186 0.49 9.09 7.76
C ASP A 186 -0.39 9.02 9.01
N PHE A 187 0.17 8.63 10.17
CA PHE A 187 -0.57 8.67 11.43
C PHE A 187 -0.89 10.12 11.80
N TRP A 188 0.08 11.02 11.66
CA TRP A 188 -0.11 12.44 11.93
C TRP A 188 -0.99 13.11 10.88
N ALA A 189 -0.86 12.73 9.62
CA ALA A 189 -1.77 13.18 8.57
C ALA A 189 -3.22 12.74 8.85
N THR A 190 -3.41 11.48 9.28
CA THR A 190 -4.72 10.94 9.66
C THR A 190 -5.29 11.63 10.89
N GLN A 191 -4.50 11.79 11.96
CA GLN A 191 -4.91 12.50 13.17
C GLN A 191 -5.30 13.96 12.86
N LYS A 192 -4.50 14.66 12.05
CA LYS A 192 -4.81 16.04 11.61
C LYS A 192 -6.10 16.10 10.79
N ALA A 193 -6.38 15.09 9.97
CA ALA A 193 -7.54 15.05 9.09
C ALA A 193 -8.84 14.66 9.80
N LEU A 194 -8.77 13.74 10.78
CA LEU A 194 -9.96 13.12 11.41
C LEU A 194 -10.17 13.50 12.87
N GLY A 195 -9.13 13.98 13.56
CA GLY A 195 -9.17 14.24 15.00
C GLY A 195 -9.17 12.97 15.86
N ILE A 196 -8.85 11.80 15.28
CA ILE A 196 -8.71 10.53 16.03
C ILE A 196 -7.37 10.43 16.74
N GLU A 197 -7.30 9.66 17.81
CA GLU A 197 -6.05 9.44 18.54
C GLU A 197 -5.21 8.31 17.96
N VAL A 198 -3.89 8.50 17.95
CA VAL A 198 -2.91 7.45 17.63
C VAL A 198 -2.53 6.74 18.92
N VAL A 199 -2.95 5.49 19.07
CA VAL A 199 -2.81 4.74 20.33
C VAL A 199 -1.88 3.55 20.12
N CYS A 200 -0.87 3.45 20.99
CA CYS A 200 0.01 2.29 21.01
C CYS A 200 -0.73 1.08 21.59
N MET A 201 -0.68 -0.08 20.94
CA MET A 201 -1.34 -1.31 21.38
C MET A 201 -0.99 -1.70 22.83
N THR A 202 0.25 -1.47 23.25
CA THR A 202 0.72 -1.74 24.63
C THR A 202 0.10 -0.83 25.70
N LYS A 203 -0.57 0.26 25.30
CA LYS A 203 -1.23 1.23 26.19
C LYS A 203 -2.75 1.04 26.22
N VAL A 204 -3.29 0.15 25.41
CA VAL A 204 -4.73 -0.16 25.42
C VAL A 204 -5.05 -0.92 26.69
N ILE A 205 -6.16 -0.55 27.33
CA ILE A 205 -6.69 -1.22 28.51
C ILE A 205 -7.85 -2.12 28.07
N LYS A 206 -7.79 -3.41 28.43
CA LYS A 206 -8.88 -4.36 28.21
C LYS A 206 -9.64 -4.60 29.51
N GLU A 207 -10.96 -4.44 29.49
CA GLU A 207 -11.87 -4.82 30.59
C GLU A 207 -12.99 -5.71 30.03
N GLY A 208 -12.87 -7.02 30.28
CA GLY A 208 -13.74 -8.00 29.63
C GLY A 208 -13.51 -7.99 28.11
N LYS A 209 -14.57 -7.69 27.35
CA LYS A 209 -14.52 -7.54 25.88
C LYS A 209 -14.29 -6.10 25.42
N LYS A 210 -14.34 -5.12 26.34
CA LYS A 210 -14.27 -3.70 26.00
C LYS A 210 -12.83 -3.21 26.05
N LEU A 211 -12.50 -2.31 25.14
CA LEU A 211 -11.20 -1.67 25.06
C LEU A 211 -11.30 -0.18 25.42
N PHE A 212 -10.27 0.34 26.05
CA PHE A 212 -10.16 1.74 26.45
C PHE A 212 -8.76 2.28 26.19
N TYR A 213 -8.66 3.60 26.03
CA TYR A 213 -7.40 4.32 26.11
C TYR A 213 -7.51 5.47 27.11
N GLU A 214 -6.37 5.95 27.59
CA GLU A 214 -6.32 7.10 28.49
C GLU A 214 -5.94 8.38 27.74
N LYS A 215 -6.66 9.46 28.03
CA LYS A 215 -6.35 10.82 27.56
C LYS A 215 -6.73 11.84 28.61
N ASP A 216 -5.79 12.69 28.99
CA ASP A 216 -5.98 13.74 29.99
C ASP A 216 -6.57 13.22 31.33
N GLY A 217 -6.12 12.03 31.76
CA GLY A 217 -6.60 11.36 32.97
C GLY A 217 -8.00 10.75 32.87
N ARG A 218 -8.62 10.78 31.68
CA ARG A 218 -9.92 10.14 31.41
C ARG A 218 -9.70 8.80 30.71
N LYS A 219 -10.41 7.77 31.16
CA LYS A 219 -10.52 6.47 30.49
C LYS A 219 -11.66 6.56 29.46
N ILE A 220 -11.31 6.45 28.18
CA ILE A 220 -12.23 6.64 27.05
C ILE A 220 -12.46 5.29 26.37
N PRO A 221 -13.73 4.89 26.12
CA PRO A 221 -14.03 3.64 25.43
C PRO A 221 -13.64 3.73 23.95
N ILE A 222 -13.06 2.65 23.45
CA ILE A 222 -12.76 2.45 22.04
C ILE A 222 -13.94 1.69 21.44
N HIS A 223 -14.61 2.27 20.45
CA HIS A 223 -15.70 1.62 19.73
C HIS A 223 -15.27 1.11 18.35
N ARG A 224 -14.31 1.79 17.71
CA ARG A 224 -13.79 1.42 16.40
C ARG A 224 -12.29 1.61 16.33
N ILE A 225 -11.60 0.71 15.64
CA ILE A 225 -10.15 0.72 15.51
C ILE A 225 -9.76 0.83 14.05
N TYR A 226 -9.14 1.96 13.68
CA TYR A 226 -8.32 2.08 12.48
C TYR A 226 -7.02 1.27 12.66
N ASN A 227 -7.06 -0.03 12.37
CA ASN A 227 -5.99 -0.98 12.63
C ASN A 227 -4.83 -0.80 11.66
N ARG A 228 -3.62 -0.67 12.22
CA ARG A 228 -2.35 -0.67 11.50
C ARG A 228 -1.42 -1.80 11.95
N VAL A 229 -1.80 -2.54 12.98
CA VAL A 229 -1.03 -3.64 13.56
C VAL A 229 -1.21 -4.91 12.73
N ILE A 230 -0.10 -5.62 12.53
CA ILE A 230 -0.04 -6.88 11.78
C ILE A 230 0.61 -7.98 12.64
N PHE A 231 0.14 -9.21 12.53
CA PHE A 231 0.62 -10.33 13.35
C PHE A 231 2.12 -10.59 13.18
N ASP A 232 2.62 -10.59 11.94
CA ASP A 232 4.05 -10.79 11.64
C ASP A 232 4.98 -9.86 12.43
N GLU A 233 4.55 -8.63 12.71
CA GLU A 233 5.33 -7.69 13.50
C GLU A 233 5.25 -8.01 14.99
N LEU A 234 4.06 -8.35 15.49
CA LEU A 234 3.85 -8.73 16.90
C LEU A 234 4.72 -9.91 17.31
N GLU A 235 4.82 -10.94 16.48
CA GLU A 235 5.61 -12.15 16.76
C GLU A 235 7.13 -11.89 16.83
N ARG A 236 7.61 -10.84 16.15
CA ARG A 236 9.03 -10.49 16.11
C ARG A 236 9.48 -9.66 17.30
N ILE A 237 8.55 -9.06 18.04
CA ILE A 237 8.88 -8.22 19.18
C ILE A 237 8.98 -9.09 20.43
N GLU A 238 10.22 -9.37 20.84
CA GLU A 238 10.48 -10.11 22.07
C GLU A 238 9.85 -9.44 23.30
N ASN A 239 9.23 -10.25 24.15
CA ASN A 239 8.62 -9.83 25.41
C ASN A 239 7.53 -8.75 25.26
N LEU A 240 6.89 -8.64 24.10
CA LEU A 240 5.79 -7.70 23.89
C LEU A 240 4.64 -7.97 24.87
N GLN A 241 4.34 -6.99 25.72
CA GLN A 241 3.22 -7.05 26.64
C GLN A 241 2.04 -6.26 26.07
N THR A 242 0.93 -6.94 25.84
CA THR A 242 -0.33 -6.36 25.38
C THR A 242 -1.47 -6.86 26.25
N SER A 243 -2.52 -6.06 26.40
CA SER A 243 -3.71 -6.43 27.18
C SER A 243 -4.70 -7.27 26.38
N PHE A 244 -4.50 -7.40 25.07
CA PHE A 244 -5.36 -8.11 24.13
C PHE A 244 -4.57 -8.57 22.90
N THR A 245 -5.11 -9.52 22.14
CA THR A 245 -4.60 -9.94 20.82
C THR A 245 -5.60 -9.63 19.72
N LEU A 246 -5.17 -9.60 18.45
CA LEU A 246 -6.09 -9.34 17.33
C LEU A 246 -7.11 -10.48 17.12
N SER A 247 -6.88 -11.65 17.73
CA SER A 247 -7.77 -12.81 17.73
C SER A 247 -8.72 -12.89 18.93
N ASP A 248 -8.74 -11.87 19.80
CA ASP A 248 -9.71 -11.79 20.89
C ASP A 248 -11.15 -11.51 20.42
N ASP A 249 -12.14 -12.04 21.13
CA ASP A 249 -13.56 -11.69 21.01
C ASP A 249 -13.82 -10.37 21.76
N LEU A 250 -13.82 -9.27 20.99
CA LEU A 250 -13.88 -7.89 21.48
C LEU A 250 -15.18 -7.16 21.05
N GLU A 251 -15.64 -6.22 21.87
CA GLU A 251 -16.75 -5.31 21.56
C GLU A 251 -16.24 -4.05 20.82
N VAL A 252 -15.62 -4.25 19.66
CA VAL A 252 -15.13 -3.16 18.79
C VAL A 252 -15.43 -3.45 17.32
N GLU A 253 -15.49 -2.42 16.50
CA GLU A 253 -15.52 -2.56 15.04
C GLU A 253 -14.12 -2.34 14.46
N TRP A 254 -13.68 -3.26 13.59
CA TRP A 254 -12.39 -3.14 12.92
C TRP A 254 -12.49 -2.34 11.62
N CYS A 255 -11.45 -1.57 11.34
CA CYS A 255 -11.19 -0.91 10.06
C CYS A 255 -9.66 -0.86 9.90
N THR A 256 -8.94 -1.66 9.15
CA THR A 256 -9.40 -2.83 8.44
C THR A 256 -9.40 -4.03 9.38
N HIS A 257 -10.32 -4.97 9.17
CA HIS A 257 -10.30 -6.25 9.87
C HIS A 257 -8.92 -6.92 9.77
N PRO A 258 -8.34 -7.44 10.87
CA PRO A 258 -6.97 -7.98 10.88
C PRO A 258 -6.76 -9.09 9.84
N ASP A 259 -7.74 -9.97 9.64
CA ASP A 259 -7.61 -11.09 8.70
C ASP A 259 -7.43 -10.66 7.23
N TRP A 260 -7.88 -9.45 6.84
CA TRP A 260 -7.71 -8.95 5.47
C TRP A 260 -6.25 -8.81 5.05
N PHE A 261 -5.36 -8.69 6.04
CA PHE A 261 -3.92 -8.71 5.83
C PHE A 261 -3.43 -9.99 5.14
N PHE A 262 -4.06 -11.13 5.46
CA PHE A 262 -3.69 -12.44 4.93
C PHE A 262 -4.53 -12.85 3.72
N VAL A 263 -5.81 -12.47 3.69
CA VAL A 263 -6.78 -13.02 2.74
C VAL A 263 -6.62 -12.45 1.33
N ILE A 264 -6.70 -11.13 1.16
CA ILE A 264 -6.36 -10.49 -0.11
C ILE A 264 -4.90 -10.10 0.01
N SER A 265 -4.03 -11.04 -0.36
CA SER A 265 -2.58 -10.92 -0.29
C SER A 265 -1.90 -11.69 -1.43
N LYS A 266 -0.61 -12.02 -1.28
CA LYS A 266 0.11 -12.89 -2.23
C LYS A 266 -0.56 -14.25 -2.41
N CYS A 267 -1.30 -14.75 -1.42
CA CYS A 267 -1.89 -16.09 -1.45
C CYS A 267 -2.94 -16.26 -2.57
N ILE A 268 -3.60 -15.19 -3.01
CA ILE A 268 -4.59 -15.26 -4.11
C ILE A 268 -3.98 -14.99 -5.48
N MET A 269 -2.68 -14.67 -5.57
CA MET A 269 -2.03 -14.37 -6.85
C MET A 269 -2.13 -15.50 -7.89
N PRO A 270 -1.95 -16.80 -7.53
CA PRO A 270 -2.09 -17.89 -8.48
C PRO A 270 -3.50 -18.05 -9.06
N LEU A 271 -4.53 -17.52 -8.37
CA LEU A 271 -5.94 -17.62 -8.77
C LEU A 271 -6.32 -16.57 -9.82
N LEU A 272 -5.61 -15.43 -9.86
CA LEU A 272 -5.89 -14.35 -10.79
C LEU A 272 -5.34 -14.66 -12.19
N LYS A 273 -6.13 -14.36 -13.22
CA LYS A 273 -5.77 -14.52 -14.64
C LYS A 273 -6.09 -13.24 -15.40
N HIS A 274 -5.06 -12.63 -15.98
CA HIS A 274 -5.18 -11.51 -16.90
C HIS A 274 -3.83 -11.29 -17.60
N LYS A 275 -3.80 -10.63 -18.77
CA LYS A 275 -2.53 -10.32 -19.49
C LYS A 275 -1.58 -9.40 -18.70
N ASN A 276 -2.12 -8.67 -17.71
CA ASN A 276 -1.38 -7.79 -16.81
C ASN A 276 -1.15 -8.41 -15.42
N VAL A 277 -1.42 -9.72 -15.28
CA VAL A 277 -1.13 -10.52 -14.09
C VAL A 277 -0.08 -11.55 -14.49
N PRO A 278 1.17 -11.41 -14.01
CA PRO A 278 2.21 -12.39 -14.29
C PRO A 278 1.81 -13.78 -13.78
N ALA A 279 2.19 -14.82 -14.53
CA ALA A 279 1.86 -16.19 -14.14
C ALA A 279 2.41 -16.48 -12.75
N SER A 280 1.53 -16.96 -11.86
CA SER A 280 1.85 -17.25 -10.47
C SER A 280 1.42 -18.68 -10.12
N TYR A 281 2.21 -19.36 -9.29
CA TYR A 281 1.99 -20.74 -8.87
C TYR A 281 2.27 -20.88 -7.38
N TYR A 282 1.52 -21.74 -6.69
CA TYR A 282 1.90 -22.14 -5.34
C TYR A 282 3.13 -23.04 -5.40
N LEU A 283 4.05 -22.92 -4.42
CA LEU A 283 5.29 -23.71 -4.45
C LEU A 283 5.03 -25.23 -4.27
N ASN A 284 3.91 -25.60 -3.65
CA ASN A 284 3.47 -26.99 -3.58
C ASN A 284 2.76 -27.49 -4.85
N ASN A 285 2.48 -26.61 -5.82
CA ASN A 285 1.77 -26.95 -7.06
C ASN A 285 2.18 -26.03 -8.23
N PHE A 286 3.21 -26.42 -8.97
CA PHE A 286 3.69 -25.72 -10.16
C PHE A 286 4.22 -26.71 -11.22
N PRO A 287 4.28 -26.32 -12.50
CA PRO A 287 4.79 -27.18 -13.57
C PRO A 287 6.24 -27.63 -13.34
N SER A 288 6.55 -28.91 -13.54
CA SER A 288 7.90 -29.45 -13.30
C SER A 288 8.94 -28.98 -14.32
N ASP A 289 8.51 -28.55 -15.50
CA ASP A 289 9.33 -28.03 -16.60
C ASP A 289 9.49 -26.49 -16.56
N LEU A 290 9.02 -25.86 -15.48
CA LEU A 290 9.09 -24.41 -15.31
C LEU A 290 10.55 -23.94 -15.29
N ASN A 291 10.89 -23.01 -16.19
CA ASN A 291 12.19 -22.36 -16.15
C ASN A 291 12.27 -21.34 -15.00
N LEU A 292 12.83 -21.76 -13.86
CA LEU A 292 12.94 -20.96 -12.62
C LEU A 292 13.66 -19.62 -12.79
N SER A 293 14.56 -19.49 -13.78
CA SER A 293 15.26 -18.22 -14.04
C SER A 293 14.29 -17.06 -14.39
N ASN A 294 13.10 -17.40 -14.91
CA ASN A 294 12.04 -16.46 -15.24
C ASN A 294 11.10 -16.15 -14.07
N TYR A 295 11.34 -16.70 -12.87
CA TYR A 295 10.44 -16.57 -11.72
C TYR A 295 11.17 -15.97 -10.52
N VAL A 296 10.40 -15.34 -9.64
CA VAL A 296 10.80 -14.95 -8.29
C VAL A 296 10.04 -15.80 -7.29
N LEU A 297 10.70 -16.18 -6.21
CA LEU A 297 10.08 -16.87 -5.09
C LEU A 297 9.69 -15.83 -4.04
N LYS A 298 8.44 -15.88 -3.58
CA LYS A 298 7.89 -14.96 -2.58
C LYS A 298 7.28 -15.77 -1.42
N PRO A 299 7.64 -15.49 -0.16
CA PRO A 299 6.86 -15.96 0.98
C PRO A 299 5.47 -15.31 0.95
N LEU A 300 4.44 -16.00 1.43
CA LEU A 300 3.08 -15.45 1.51
C LEU A 300 2.99 -14.34 2.56
N PHE A 301 3.51 -14.61 3.76
CA PHE A 301 3.42 -13.73 4.94
C PHE A 301 4.77 -13.07 5.21
N SER A 302 5.26 -12.33 4.22
CA SER A 302 6.42 -11.47 4.40
C SER A 302 6.19 -10.09 3.77
N PHE A 303 6.64 -9.07 4.49
CA PHE A 303 6.37 -7.67 4.18
C PHE A 303 7.62 -6.91 3.76
N ALA A 304 7.40 -5.81 3.04
CA ALA A 304 8.45 -4.93 2.54
C ALA A 304 9.58 -5.68 1.80
N GLY A 305 9.23 -6.68 1.00
CA GLY A 305 10.16 -7.44 0.19
C GLY A 305 11.07 -8.42 0.95
N GLN A 306 10.86 -8.61 2.25
CA GLN A 306 11.65 -9.56 3.03
C GLN A 306 11.42 -11.00 2.54
N GLY A 307 12.50 -11.78 2.44
CA GLY A 307 12.43 -13.17 2.00
C GLY A 307 12.15 -13.37 0.51
N ILE A 308 12.01 -12.31 -0.29
CA ILE A 308 11.90 -12.45 -1.75
C ILE A 308 13.24 -12.91 -2.30
N ASN A 309 13.23 -14.03 -3.02
CA ASN A 309 14.38 -14.51 -3.77
C ASN A 309 14.15 -14.25 -5.27
N LEU A 310 14.97 -13.37 -5.84
CA LEU A 310 14.92 -12.99 -7.25
C LEU A 310 15.51 -14.06 -8.18
N HIS A 311 16.27 -15.01 -7.66
CA HIS A 311 16.95 -16.04 -8.45
C HIS A 311 16.78 -17.40 -7.77
N PRO A 312 15.54 -17.92 -7.67
CA PRO A 312 15.31 -19.23 -7.08
C PRO A 312 15.98 -20.32 -7.94
N THR A 313 16.61 -21.28 -7.27
CA THR A 313 17.13 -22.50 -7.89
C THR A 313 16.37 -23.71 -7.35
N LYS A 314 16.49 -24.85 -8.03
CA LYS A 314 15.81 -26.07 -7.60
C LYS A 314 16.24 -26.50 -6.19
N GLU A 315 17.53 -26.37 -5.89
CA GLU A 315 18.11 -26.68 -4.58
C GLU A 315 17.49 -25.81 -3.47
N ILE A 316 17.26 -24.52 -3.76
CA ILE A 316 16.59 -23.62 -2.82
C ILE A 316 15.14 -24.06 -2.58
N LEU A 317 14.41 -24.41 -3.65
CA LEU A 317 13.02 -24.84 -3.52
C LEU A 317 12.89 -26.18 -2.78
N ASP A 318 13.82 -27.10 -3.00
CA ASP A 318 13.83 -28.41 -2.35
C ASP A 318 14.19 -28.32 -0.85
N GLY A 319 14.94 -27.29 -0.44
CA GLY A 319 15.26 -27.00 0.95
C GLY A 319 14.15 -26.32 1.76
N ILE A 320 13.04 -25.90 1.12
CA ILE A 320 11.91 -25.29 1.82
C ILE A 320 10.98 -26.40 2.32
N GLU A 321 10.86 -26.52 3.64
CA GLU A 321 9.96 -27.48 4.29
C GLU A 321 8.49 -27.09 4.09
N ASP A 322 8.15 -25.83 4.39
CA ASP A 322 6.78 -25.33 4.38
C ASP A 322 6.36 -24.72 3.03
N LYS A 323 6.29 -25.56 2.00
CA LYS A 323 6.03 -25.12 0.62
C LYS A 323 4.67 -24.45 0.41
N GLN A 324 3.68 -24.71 1.24
CA GLN A 324 2.35 -24.08 1.15
C GLN A 324 2.41 -22.55 1.40
N ASN A 325 3.43 -22.07 2.11
CA ASN A 325 3.60 -20.65 2.46
C ASN A 325 4.46 -19.86 1.47
N TYR A 326 4.58 -20.34 0.23
CA TYR A 326 5.35 -19.68 -0.83
C TYR A 326 4.62 -19.74 -2.18
N ILE A 327 4.88 -18.71 -3.00
CA ILE A 327 4.51 -18.69 -4.42
C ILE A 327 5.73 -18.43 -5.30
N LEU A 328 5.69 -18.98 -6.50
CA LEU A 328 6.51 -18.57 -7.63
C LEU A 328 5.71 -17.58 -8.47
N GLN A 329 6.27 -16.42 -8.77
CA GLN A 329 5.67 -15.45 -9.68
C GLN A 329 6.62 -15.13 -10.83
N GLN A 330 6.11 -15.10 -12.06
CA GLN A 330 6.89 -14.75 -13.23
C GLN A 330 7.46 -13.34 -13.08
N LYS A 331 8.75 -13.19 -13.41
CA LYS A 331 9.46 -11.91 -13.42
C LYS A 331 8.83 -10.96 -14.43
N VAL A 332 8.87 -9.69 -14.07
CA VAL A 332 8.44 -8.59 -14.94
C VAL A 332 9.64 -7.70 -15.28
N ALA A 333 9.63 -7.16 -16.50
CA ALA A 333 10.70 -6.30 -17.00
C ALA A 333 10.32 -4.83 -16.79
N TYR A 334 10.63 -4.27 -15.62
CA TYR A 334 10.42 -2.85 -15.33
C TYR A 334 11.11 -1.95 -16.36
N LYS A 335 10.36 -1.00 -16.92
CA LYS A 335 10.89 -0.01 -17.86
C LYS A 335 11.43 1.20 -17.09
N PRO A 336 12.69 1.61 -17.31
CA PRO A 336 13.26 2.80 -16.67
C PRO A 336 12.73 4.07 -17.35
N LEU A 337 11.45 4.36 -17.11
CA LEU A 337 10.63 5.31 -17.87
C LEU A 337 10.73 6.76 -17.39
N VAL A 338 11.13 7.00 -16.13
CA VAL A 338 11.32 8.36 -15.63
C VAL A 338 12.72 8.82 -15.97
N LYS A 339 12.84 9.61 -17.04
CA LYS A 339 14.09 10.30 -17.38
C LYS A 339 14.52 11.15 -16.18
N THR A 340 15.73 10.91 -15.68
CA THR A 340 16.31 11.71 -14.58
C THR A 340 17.42 12.60 -15.11
N ASN A 341 17.93 13.51 -14.28
CA ASN A 341 19.13 14.30 -14.60
C ASN A 341 20.44 13.55 -14.28
N THR A 342 20.38 12.22 -14.13
CA THR A 342 21.54 11.35 -13.89
C THR A 342 21.70 10.33 -15.03
N ALA A 343 22.79 9.57 -15.03
CA ALA A 343 23.04 8.54 -16.05
C ALA A 343 21.99 7.42 -16.09
N LYS A 344 21.23 7.21 -15.00
CA LYS A 344 20.22 6.15 -14.89
C LYS A 344 18.82 6.75 -14.79
N ASN A 345 17.87 6.14 -15.49
CA ASN A 345 16.46 6.48 -15.38
C ASN A 345 15.77 5.64 -14.31
N SER A 346 14.73 6.20 -13.68
CA SER A 346 14.01 5.52 -12.62
C SER A 346 12.85 4.69 -13.18
N LYS A 347 12.66 3.52 -12.57
CA LYS A 347 11.51 2.63 -12.76
C LYS A 347 10.39 3.07 -11.82
N VAL A 348 9.16 2.66 -12.14
CA VAL A 348 7.96 3.02 -11.38
C VAL A 348 7.18 1.79 -10.98
N GLU A 349 6.84 1.74 -9.70
CA GLU A 349 5.77 0.92 -9.15
C GLU A 349 4.62 1.83 -8.73
N LEU A 350 3.46 1.64 -9.35
CA LEU A 350 2.24 2.43 -9.18
C LEU A 350 1.24 1.62 -8.35
N ARG A 351 0.93 2.10 -7.16
CA ARG A 351 -0.10 1.56 -6.28
C ARG A 351 -1.40 2.33 -6.47
N MET A 352 -2.46 1.63 -6.84
CA MET A 352 -3.82 2.16 -6.91
C MET A 352 -4.53 1.86 -5.59
N LEU A 353 -5.10 2.90 -4.96
CA LEU A 353 -5.76 2.79 -3.65
C LEU A 353 -7.28 2.93 -3.80
N TYR A 354 -7.99 2.02 -3.15
CA TYR A 354 -9.43 1.90 -3.16
C TYR A 354 -9.99 1.96 -1.75
N ILE A 355 -11.24 2.41 -1.65
CA ILE A 355 -12.07 2.27 -0.46
C ILE A 355 -13.31 1.45 -0.80
N TRP A 356 -13.88 0.73 0.16
CA TRP A 356 -15.23 0.18 0.02
C TRP A 356 -16.28 1.28 0.17
N SER A 357 -17.13 1.41 -0.85
CA SER A 357 -18.29 2.30 -0.80
C SER A 357 -19.54 1.47 -0.57
N GLU A 358 -20.11 1.56 0.63
CA GLU A 358 -21.40 0.92 0.95
C GLU A 358 -22.53 1.41 0.04
N GLU A 359 -22.54 2.72 -0.29
CA GLU A 359 -23.58 3.33 -1.13
C GLU A 359 -23.54 2.81 -2.57
N GLU A 360 -22.34 2.56 -3.10
CA GLU A 360 -22.15 2.07 -4.46
C GLU A 360 -21.97 0.53 -4.50
N ASN A 361 -21.96 -0.12 -3.33
CA ASN A 361 -21.69 -1.55 -3.13
C ASN A 361 -20.47 -2.06 -3.93
N ARG A 362 -19.37 -1.28 -3.91
CA ARG A 362 -18.16 -1.59 -4.69
C ARG A 362 -16.91 -0.98 -4.09
N LEU A 363 -15.77 -1.56 -4.47
CA LEU A 363 -14.46 -0.93 -4.29
C LEU A 363 -14.32 0.24 -5.27
N LYS A 364 -14.09 1.44 -4.74
CA LYS A 364 -13.98 2.68 -5.48
C LYS A 364 -12.53 3.17 -5.46
N PRO A 365 -11.88 3.39 -6.63
CA PRO A 365 -10.54 3.96 -6.66
C PRO A 365 -10.60 5.42 -6.19
N VAL A 366 -9.68 5.82 -5.32
CA VAL A 366 -9.71 7.17 -4.72
C VAL A 366 -8.42 7.96 -4.93
N ILE A 367 -7.26 7.31 -4.87
CA ILE A 367 -5.95 7.95 -5.03
C ILE A 367 -4.90 6.92 -5.44
N ASN A 368 -3.67 7.37 -5.68
CA ASN A 368 -2.53 6.52 -5.94
C ASN A 368 -1.35 6.82 -5.00
N LEU A 369 -0.40 5.88 -4.98
CA LEU A 369 0.93 6.02 -4.43
C LEU A 369 1.93 5.57 -5.49
N THR A 370 3.06 6.25 -5.59
CA THR A 370 4.12 5.86 -6.53
C THR A 370 5.42 5.58 -5.78
N ARG A 371 6.10 4.49 -6.13
CA ARG A 371 7.46 4.17 -5.67
C ARG A 371 8.41 4.17 -6.85
N MET A 372 9.57 4.78 -6.66
CA MET A 372 10.59 4.93 -7.69
C MET A 372 11.90 4.31 -7.23
N SER A 373 12.60 3.63 -8.14
CA SER A 373 13.90 3.00 -7.90
C SER A 373 14.67 2.88 -9.20
N LYS A 374 16.00 2.84 -9.16
CA LYS A 374 16.84 2.49 -10.32
C LYS A 374 17.44 1.07 -10.18
N GLY A 375 17.28 0.43 -9.03
CA GLY A 375 17.69 -0.95 -8.77
C GLY A 375 16.83 -2.02 -9.44
N GLU A 376 17.19 -3.27 -9.23
CA GLU A 376 16.39 -4.43 -9.66
C GLU A 376 15.13 -4.62 -8.80
N MET A 377 15.23 -4.31 -7.50
CA MET A 377 14.11 -4.30 -6.57
C MET A 377 13.63 -2.87 -6.32
N ILE A 378 12.31 -2.67 -6.32
CA ILE A 378 11.68 -1.42 -5.89
C ILE A 378 11.32 -1.58 -4.41
N ASN A 379 12.27 -1.25 -3.53
CA ASN A 379 12.03 -1.20 -2.09
C ASN A 379 12.64 0.08 -1.52
N VAL A 380 11.87 0.78 -0.69
CA VAL A 380 12.22 2.07 -0.11
C VAL A 380 13.36 2.00 0.92
N SER A 381 13.79 0.80 1.33
CA SER A 381 14.79 0.59 2.39
C SER A 381 16.23 0.35 1.94
N HIS A 382 16.51 0.10 0.65
CA HIS A 382 17.82 -0.45 0.24
C HIS A 382 18.67 0.45 -0.67
N GLN A 383 18.11 1.52 -1.23
CA GLN A 383 18.86 2.47 -2.07
C GLN A 383 18.58 3.90 -1.58
N VAL A 384 19.48 4.46 -0.78
CA VAL A 384 19.33 5.82 -0.23
C VAL A 384 20.28 6.84 -0.87
N ASP A 385 21.33 6.37 -1.55
CA ASP A 385 22.39 7.23 -2.12
C ASP A 385 22.10 7.71 -3.55
N GLU A 386 21.03 7.22 -4.18
CA GLU A 386 20.60 7.69 -5.50
C GLU A 386 19.52 8.78 -5.39
N THR A 387 19.48 9.66 -6.39
CA THR A 387 18.45 10.70 -6.55
C THR A 387 17.36 10.23 -7.50
N TRP A 388 16.20 10.89 -7.49
CA TRP A 388 15.01 10.61 -8.31
C TRP A 388 14.42 9.23 -8.02
N ILE A 389 14.40 8.84 -6.75
CA ILE A 389 13.90 7.56 -6.24
C ILE A 389 13.10 7.79 -4.95
N GLY A 390 12.47 6.75 -4.40
CA GLY A 390 11.70 6.82 -3.16
C GLY A 390 10.20 6.96 -3.37
N SER A 391 9.52 7.46 -2.35
CA SER A 391 8.06 7.65 -2.31
C SER A 391 7.65 8.89 -3.10
N SER A 392 6.59 8.78 -3.89
CA SER A 392 6.06 9.84 -4.74
C SER A 392 4.57 9.62 -4.99
N ILE A 393 3.98 10.46 -5.84
CA ILE A 393 2.61 10.36 -6.32
C ILE A 393 2.58 10.58 -7.84
N SER A 394 1.63 9.93 -8.50
CA SER A 394 1.38 10.08 -9.93
C SER A 394 0.23 11.05 -10.21
N PHE A 395 0.44 11.89 -11.22
CA PHE A 395 -0.57 12.75 -11.84
C PHE A 395 -0.98 12.15 -13.17
N PHE A 396 -2.26 11.89 -13.33
CA PHE A 396 -2.87 11.23 -14.47
C PHE A 396 -3.48 12.26 -15.39
N GLU A 397 -3.17 12.14 -16.69
CA GLU A 397 -3.80 12.94 -17.74
C GLU A 397 -5.31 12.68 -17.80
N GLU A 398 -6.08 13.74 -18.03
CA GLU A 398 -7.54 13.72 -18.16
C GLU A 398 -8.04 13.09 -19.44
#